data_AF-A0A9X3SGE2-F1
#
_entry.id   AF-A0A9X3SGE2-F1
#
_cell.length_a   1.000
_cell.length_b   1.000
_cell.length_c   1.000
_cell.angle_alpha   90.00
_cell.angle_beta   90.00
_cell.angle_gamma   90.00
#
_symmetry.space_group_name_H-M   'P 1'
#
loop_
_entity.id
_entity.type
_entity.pdbx_description
1 polymer ?
#
loop_
_entity_poly.entity_id
_entity_poly.type
_entity_poly.pdbx_seq_one_letter_code
_entity_poly.pdbx_strand_id
1 'polypeptide(L)'
;MSDPVTALADRVAGFTFRHDPARQGSQTALLEEYLRRAAHWQERVPDAGLFGDFAAALDPAVRADPALVERVRAAVPADQSALVRDTCLNALHFRALEAAGRRPADLPDPFEPLLLMYERGDGFHSTQGYYQVGASGVKKRRPPEYRALPPRLPDLEPATLRALDAAYAERRRERTPRPPLRPARPDQHGRTGGRGPTP
;
A
#
# COMPACT_ATOMS: atom_id res chain seq x y z
N MET A 1 -26.69 -14.83 -3.94
CA MET A 1 -25.38 -14.24 -4.27
C MET A 1 -25.41 -12.83 -3.69
N SER A 2 -24.49 -12.49 -2.79
CA SER A 2 -24.45 -11.14 -2.23
C SER A 2 -24.15 -10.14 -3.34
N ASP A 3 -24.81 -8.98 -3.29
CA ASP A 3 -24.56 -7.87 -4.19
C ASP A 3 -23.05 -7.50 -4.19
N PRO A 4 -22.40 -7.31 -5.35
CA PRO A 4 -20.96 -7.07 -5.43
C PRO A 4 -20.50 -5.83 -4.66
N VAL A 5 -21.35 -4.81 -4.52
CA VAL A 5 -21.04 -3.60 -3.73
C VAL A 5 -21.05 -3.93 -2.24
N THR A 6 -22.06 -4.69 -1.79
CA THR A 6 -22.14 -5.22 -0.42
C THR A 6 -20.93 -6.09 -0.09
N ALA A 7 -20.53 -6.99 -0.98
CA ALA A 7 -19.37 -7.86 -0.79
C ALA A 7 -18.06 -7.06 -0.67
N LEU A 8 -17.90 -5.98 -1.45
CA LEU A 8 -16.75 -5.08 -1.31
C LEU A 8 -16.77 -4.33 0.03
N ALA A 9 -17.93 -3.85 0.48
CA ALA A 9 -18.04 -3.21 1.78
C ALA A 9 -17.72 -4.18 2.93
N ASP A 10 -18.11 -5.45 2.84
CA ASP A 10 -17.72 -6.49 3.81
C ASP A 10 -16.21 -6.75 3.77
N ARG A 11 -15.60 -6.78 2.57
CA ARG A 11 -14.15 -6.91 2.38
C ARG A 11 -13.40 -5.77 3.07
N VAL A 12 -13.80 -4.52 2.85
CA VAL A 12 -13.15 -3.35 3.47
C VAL A 12 -13.31 -3.36 4.99
N ALA A 13 -14.46 -3.80 5.50
CA ALA A 13 -14.68 -3.94 6.93
C ALA A 13 -13.75 -4.96 7.61
N GLY A 14 -13.19 -5.90 6.84
CA GLY A 14 -12.20 -6.87 7.31
C GLY A 14 -10.76 -6.37 7.33
N PHE A 15 -10.46 -5.16 6.85
CA PHE A 15 -9.10 -4.64 6.80
C PHE A 15 -8.57 -4.34 8.21
N THR A 16 -7.36 -4.80 8.50
CA THR A 16 -6.76 -4.59 9.83
C THR A 16 -5.88 -3.34 9.92
N PHE A 17 -5.40 -2.82 8.79
CA PHE A 17 -4.44 -1.71 8.67
C PHE A 17 -3.19 -1.82 9.58
N ARG A 18 -2.91 -3.02 10.11
CA ARG A 18 -1.76 -3.25 10.98
C ARG A 18 -0.49 -3.27 10.16
N HIS A 19 0.51 -2.51 10.60
CA HIS A 19 1.82 -2.50 9.95
C HIS A 19 2.45 -3.90 9.95
N ASP A 20 2.86 -4.36 8.76
CA ASP A 20 3.56 -5.64 8.57
C ASP A 20 4.81 -5.44 7.68
N PRO A 21 6.01 -5.28 8.29
CA PRO A 21 7.25 -5.10 7.56
C PRO A 21 7.58 -6.25 6.60
N ALA A 22 7.02 -7.44 6.81
CA ALA A 22 7.25 -8.58 5.92
C ALA A 22 6.52 -8.40 4.57
N ARG A 23 5.50 -7.54 4.50
CA ARG A 23 4.67 -7.32 3.30
C ARG A 23 5.03 -6.04 2.54
N GLN A 24 6.07 -5.33 2.99
CA GLN A 24 6.47 -4.02 2.49
C GLN A 24 6.76 -4.01 0.97
N GLY A 25 7.30 -5.11 0.44
CA GLY A 25 7.65 -5.23 -0.97
C GLY A 25 6.42 -5.20 -1.87
N SER A 26 5.45 -6.07 -1.58
CA SER A 26 4.17 -6.14 -2.29
C SER A 26 3.31 -4.90 -2.06
N GLN A 27 3.25 -4.36 -0.84
CA GLN A 27 2.47 -3.14 -0.55
C GLN A 27 2.93 -1.94 -1.42
N THR A 28 4.24 -1.73 -1.53
CA THR A 28 4.80 -0.64 -2.36
C THR A 28 4.53 -0.88 -3.85
N ALA A 29 4.64 -2.13 -4.31
CA ALA A 29 4.36 -2.49 -5.70
C ALA A 29 2.87 -2.31 -6.06
N LEU A 30 1.97 -2.65 -5.14
CA LEU A 30 0.52 -2.48 -5.29
C LEU A 30 0.13 -1.00 -5.38
N LEU A 31 0.72 -0.13 -4.55
CA LEU A 31 0.50 1.32 -4.66
C LEU A 31 1.02 1.89 -5.99
N GLU A 32 2.19 1.45 -6.46
CA GLU A 32 2.72 1.89 -7.76
C GLU A 32 1.85 1.39 -8.92
N GLU A 33 1.32 0.17 -8.83
CA GLU A 33 0.37 -0.37 -9.80
C GLU A 33 -0.97 0.37 -9.79
N TYR A 34 -1.50 0.74 -8.62
CA TYR A 34 -2.65 1.63 -8.48
C TYR A 34 -2.41 2.95 -9.22
N LEU A 35 -1.28 3.62 -8.94
CA LEU A 35 -0.94 4.91 -9.54
C LEU A 35 -0.81 4.82 -11.06
N ARG A 36 -0.23 3.72 -11.56
CA ARG A 36 -0.14 3.42 -12.99
C ARG A 36 -1.54 3.29 -13.60
N ARG A 37 -2.43 2.50 -13.01
CA ARG A 37 -3.80 2.31 -13.51
C ARG A 37 -4.63 3.59 -13.43
N ALA A 38 -4.58 4.30 -12.30
CA ALA A 38 -5.22 5.60 -12.13
C ALA A 38 -4.74 6.64 -13.16
N ALA A 39 -3.47 6.60 -13.56
CA ALA A 39 -2.96 7.48 -14.60
C ALA A 39 -3.51 7.21 -16.01
N HIS A 40 -3.95 5.98 -16.31
CA HIS A 40 -4.72 5.68 -17.52
C HIS A 40 -6.13 6.29 -17.43
N TRP A 41 -6.76 6.20 -16.26
CA TRP A 41 -8.07 6.81 -16.00
C TRP A 41 -8.09 8.32 -16.20
N GLN A 42 -7.00 9.01 -15.90
CA GLN A 42 -6.91 10.46 -16.11
C GLN A 42 -6.96 10.92 -17.57
N GLU A 43 -6.75 10.05 -18.56
CA GLU A 43 -7.02 10.43 -19.95
C GLU A 43 -8.52 10.62 -20.20
N ARG A 44 -9.35 9.84 -19.49
CA ARG A 44 -10.80 9.86 -19.64
C ARG A 44 -11.47 10.87 -18.73
N VAL A 45 -11.01 10.96 -17.48
CA VAL A 45 -11.58 11.79 -16.42
C VAL A 45 -10.47 12.61 -15.74
N PRO A 46 -9.92 13.62 -16.43
CA PRO A 46 -8.74 14.36 -15.95
C PRO A 46 -8.98 15.08 -14.62
N ASP A 47 -10.20 15.58 -14.40
CA ASP A 47 -10.55 16.38 -13.21
C ASP A 47 -10.63 15.56 -11.93
N ALA A 48 -10.71 14.23 -12.01
CA ALA A 48 -10.77 13.37 -10.82
C ALA A 48 -9.44 13.36 -10.04
N GLY A 49 -8.30 13.54 -10.69
CA GLY A 49 -7.00 13.33 -10.05
C GLY A 49 -6.67 11.84 -9.86
N LEU A 50 -5.49 11.52 -9.30
CA LEU A 50 -5.00 10.12 -9.21
C LEU A 50 -5.68 9.31 -8.12
N PHE A 51 -6.26 9.97 -7.12
CA PHE A 51 -6.99 9.36 -6.00
C PHE A 51 -8.48 9.72 -6.03
N GLY A 52 -8.95 10.19 -7.18
CA GLY A 52 -10.27 10.74 -7.37
C GLY A 52 -11.39 9.73 -7.33
N ASP A 53 -12.59 10.30 -7.36
CA ASP A 53 -13.81 9.55 -7.55
C ASP A 53 -14.10 9.39 -9.06
N PHE A 54 -13.50 8.35 -9.64
CA PHE A 54 -13.70 8.04 -11.06
C PHE A 54 -15.17 7.71 -11.40
N ALA A 55 -15.94 7.21 -10.42
CA ALA A 55 -17.36 6.93 -10.62
C ALA A 55 -18.15 8.22 -10.77
N ALA A 56 -17.96 9.20 -9.86
CA ALA A 56 -18.59 10.51 -9.97
C ALA A 56 -18.21 11.24 -11.25
N ALA A 57 -16.97 11.10 -11.70
CA ALA A 57 -16.50 11.75 -12.92
C ALA A 57 -17.07 11.12 -14.21
N LEU A 58 -17.42 9.83 -14.19
CA LEU A 58 -18.05 9.16 -15.32
C LEU A 58 -19.58 9.30 -15.33
N ASP A 59 -20.20 9.01 -14.20
CA ASP A 59 -21.65 9.04 -14.03
C ASP A 59 -21.99 9.36 -12.57
N PRO A 60 -22.23 10.64 -12.24
CA PRO A 60 -22.54 11.05 -10.87
C PRO A 60 -23.87 10.50 -10.35
N ALA A 61 -24.76 10.01 -11.23
CA ALA A 61 -26.03 9.42 -10.83
C ALA A 61 -25.86 7.98 -10.28
N VAL A 62 -24.77 7.30 -10.62
CA VAL A 62 -24.51 5.93 -10.14
C VAL A 62 -23.61 5.96 -8.92
N ARG A 63 -24.21 5.73 -7.74
CA ARG A 63 -23.51 5.73 -6.45
C ARG A 63 -23.86 4.47 -5.67
N ALA A 64 -22.90 3.98 -4.87
CA ALA A 64 -23.15 3.01 -3.83
C ALA A 64 -24.20 3.51 -2.82
N ASP A 65 -24.93 2.57 -2.23
CA ASP A 65 -25.92 2.83 -1.18
C ASP A 65 -25.29 3.64 -0.02
N PRO A 66 -25.88 4.77 0.38
CA PRO A 66 -25.40 5.57 1.51
C PRO A 66 -25.17 4.76 2.80
N ALA A 67 -25.97 3.74 3.08
CA ALA A 67 -25.78 2.88 4.26
C ALA A 67 -24.48 2.07 4.17
N LEU A 68 -24.12 1.58 2.99
CA LEU A 68 -22.84 0.89 2.76
C LEU A 68 -21.65 1.86 2.83
N VAL A 69 -21.82 3.08 2.32
CA VAL A 69 -20.81 4.15 2.41
C VAL A 69 -20.49 4.46 3.87
N GLU A 70 -21.50 4.67 4.70
CA GLU A 70 -21.30 4.97 6.12
C GLU A 70 -20.71 3.77 6.88
N ARG A 71 -21.09 2.54 6.51
CA ARG A 71 -20.48 1.32 7.06
C ARG A 71 -18.97 1.25 6.75
N VAL A 72 -18.58 1.52 5.51
CA VAL A 72 -17.16 1.56 5.12
C VAL A 72 -16.43 2.71 5.81
N ARG A 73 -17.05 3.90 5.89
CA ARG A 73 -16.50 5.06 6.61
C ARG A 73 -16.18 4.72 8.07
N ALA A 74 -17.10 4.04 8.75
CA ALA A 74 -16.95 3.64 10.14
C ALA A 74 -15.91 2.53 10.35
N ALA A 75 -15.69 1.68 9.34
CA ALA A 75 -14.74 0.58 9.42
C ALA A 75 -13.28 1.02 9.24
N VAL A 76 -13.01 2.08 8.48
CA VAL A 76 -11.65 2.60 8.30
C VAL A 76 -11.22 3.34 9.57
N PRO A 77 -10.12 2.92 10.25
CA PRO A 77 -9.68 3.55 11.49
C PRO A 77 -9.42 5.05 11.35
N ALA A 78 -9.68 5.80 12.43
CA ALA A 78 -9.59 7.26 12.43
C ALA A 78 -8.16 7.79 12.26
N ASP A 79 -7.15 6.98 12.59
CA ASP A 79 -5.72 7.29 12.46
C ASP A 79 -5.18 7.07 11.04
N GLN A 80 -5.96 6.45 10.15
CA GLN A 80 -5.63 6.38 8.73
C GLN A 80 -5.76 7.75 8.06
N SER A 81 -4.96 7.96 7.02
CA SER A 81 -5.00 9.22 6.27
C SER A 81 -6.35 9.39 5.57
N ALA A 82 -6.75 10.65 5.36
CA ALA A 82 -7.97 10.96 4.61
C ALA A 82 -7.97 10.28 3.23
N LEU A 83 -6.83 10.23 2.54
CA LEU A 83 -6.70 9.54 1.25
C LEU A 83 -7.04 8.05 1.32
N VAL A 84 -6.65 7.35 2.38
CA VAL A 84 -6.99 5.92 2.56
C VAL A 84 -8.50 5.76 2.71
N ARG A 85 -9.14 6.61 3.50
CA ARG A 85 -10.59 6.61 3.65
C ARG A 85 -11.30 6.93 2.33
N ASP A 86 -10.90 8.01 1.69
CA ASP A 86 -11.52 8.48 0.43
C ASP A 86 -11.40 7.43 -0.67
N THR A 87 -10.23 6.78 -0.80
CA THR A 87 -10.05 5.73 -1.81
C THR A 87 -10.84 4.46 -1.52
N CYS A 88 -11.07 4.09 -0.25
CA CYS A 88 -12.00 3.01 0.10
C CYS A 88 -13.44 3.34 -0.32
N LEU A 89 -13.88 4.59 -0.10
CA LEU A 89 -15.21 5.05 -0.52
C LEU A 89 -15.32 5.14 -2.05
N ASN A 90 -14.30 5.67 -2.72
CA ASN A 90 -14.24 5.77 -4.17
C ASN A 90 -14.27 4.38 -4.81
N ALA A 91 -13.59 3.39 -4.24
CA ALA A 91 -13.66 1.99 -4.69
C ALA A 91 -15.08 1.42 -4.57
N LEU A 92 -15.81 1.77 -3.52
CA LEU A 92 -17.20 1.35 -3.34
C LEU A 92 -18.12 1.95 -4.41
N HIS A 93 -18.00 3.26 -4.67
CA HIS A 93 -18.74 3.93 -5.73
C HIS A 93 -18.38 3.40 -7.12
N PHE A 94 -17.09 3.12 -7.33
CA PHE A 94 -16.62 2.49 -8.55
C PHE A 94 -17.25 1.11 -8.76
N ARG A 95 -17.29 0.26 -7.72
CA ARG A 95 -17.96 -1.04 -7.80
C ARG A 95 -19.45 -0.93 -8.15
N ALA A 96 -20.14 0.11 -7.66
CA ALA A 96 -21.53 0.38 -8.04
C ALA A 96 -21.65 0.78 -9.53
N LEU A 97 -20.72 1.60 -10.04
CA LEU A 97 -20.62 1.93 -11.47
C LEU A 97 -20.43 0.66 -12.33
N GLU A 98 -19.59 -0.27 -11.89
CA GLU A 98 -19.37 -1.55 -12.57
C GLU A 98 -20.64 -2.43 -12.57
N ALA A 99 -21.30 -2.56 -11.41
CA ALA A 99 -22.52 -3.35 -11.27
C ALA A 99 -23.66 -2.80 -12.15
N ALA A 100 -23.68 -1.49 -12.40
CA ALA A 100 -24.60 -0.83 -13.32
C ALA A 100 -24.21 -0.96 -14.80
N GLY A 101 -23.08 -1.61 -15.13
CA GLY A 101 -22.59 -1.77 -16.50
C GLY A 101 -22.09 -0.46 -17.13
N ARG A 102 -21.75 0.55 -16.32
CA ARG A 102 -21.33 1.88 -16.79
C ARG A 102 -19.81 2.05 -16.87
N ARG A 103 -19.04 1.06 -16.43
CA ARG A 103 -17.57 1.07 -16.52
C ARG A 103 -17.12 0.83 -17.96
N PRO A 104 -16.21 1.66 -18.52
CA PRO A 104 -15.53 1.35 -19.77
C PRO A 104 -14.77 0.01 -19.71
N ALA A 105 -14.90 -0.81 -20.75
CA ALA A 105 -14.28 -2.13 -20.81
C ALA A 105 -12.77 -2.08 -21.16
N ASP A 106 -12.33 -0.98 -21.78
CA ASP A 106 -10.96 -0.73 -22.23
C ASP A 106 -10.01 -0.32 -21.11
N LEU A 107 -10.53 0.09 -19.95
CA LEU A 107 -9.73 0.53 -18.81
C LEU A 107 -9.68 -0.54 -17.69
N PRO A 108 -8.51 -0.73 -17.05
CA PRO A 108 -8.38 -1.66 -15.93
C PRO A 108 -9.09 -1.12 -14.67
N ASP A 109 -9.47 -2.01 -13.75
CA ASP A 109 -9.91 -1.61 -12.40
C ASP A 109 -8.75 -0.87 -11.71
N PRO A 110 -8.91 0.42 -11.37
CA PRO A 110 -7.85 1.19 -10.74
C PRO A 110 -7.67 0.82 -9.28
N PHE A 111 -8.74 0.43 -8.56
CA PHE A 111 -8.76 0.29 -7.10
C PHE A 111 -8.32 -1.09 -6.60
N GLU A 112 -8.47 -2.15 -7.40
CA GLU A 112 -8.13 -3.51 -6.94
C GLU A 112 -6.70 -3.65 -6.36
N PRO A 113 -5.63 -3.09 -6.96
CA PRO A 113 -4.31 -3.11 -6.34
C PRO A 113 -4.27 -2.42 -4.97
N LEU A 114 -5.00 -1.33 -4.81
CA LEU A 114 -5.03 -0.56 -3.56
C LEU A 114 -5.81 -1.29 -2.46
N LEU A 115 -6.93 -1.93 -2.80
CA LEU A 115 -7.68 -2.80 -1.88
C LEU A 115 -6.81 -3.96 -1.39
N LEU A 116 -6.10 -4.63 -2.30
CA LEU A 116 -5.14 -5.68 -1.93
C LEU A 116 -4.01 -5.15 -1.04
N MET A 117 -3.56 -3.90 -1.25
CA MET A 117 -2.57 -3.29 -0.36
C MET A 117 -3.13 -3.18 1.06
N TYR A 118 -4.35 -2.67 1.22
CA TYR A 118 -4.99 -2.51 2.53
C TYR A 118 -5.27 -3.85 3.24
N GLU A 119 -5.68 -4.88 2.50
CA GLU A 119 -5.81 -6.26 3.03
C GLU A 119 -4.49 -6.79 3.58
N ARG A 120 -3.39 -6.36 2.99
CA ARG A 120 -2.06 -6.75 3.40
C ARG A 120 -1.58 -5.99 4.63
N GLY A 121 -2.33 -5.00 5.09
CA GLY A 121 -1.98 -4.11 6.18
C GLY A 121 -1.45 -2.77 5.66
N ASP A 122 -1.22 -1.85 6.58
CA ASP A 122 -0.88 -0.45 6.33
C ASP A 122 -1.90 0.37 5.51
N GLY A 123 -1.88 1.67 5.75
CA GLY A 123 -2.35 2.66 4.80
C GLY A 123 -1.18 3.31 4.08
N PHE A 124 -1.46 4.41 3.39
CA PHE A 124 -0.41 5.27 2.87
C PHE A 124 -0.67 6.73 3.25
N HIS A 125 0.39 7.53 3.24
CA HIS A 125 0.28 8.97 3.42
C HIS A 125 1.18 9.71 2.43
N SER A 126 0.80 10.95 2.16
CA SER A 126 1.46 11.81 1.19
C SER A 126 2.55 12.62 1.90
N THR A 127 3.80 12.55 1.43
CA THR A 127 4.92 13.37 1.92
C THR A 127 5.53 14.18 0.76
N GLN A 128 6.56 14.98 1.04
CA GLN A 128 7.27 15.69 -0.02
C GLN A 128 7.99 14.69 -0.94
N GLY A 129 7.51 14.58 -2.18
CA GLY A 129 8.10 13.73 -3.22
C GLY A 129 7.73 12.24 -3.19
N TYR A 130 7.05 11.74 -2.16
CA TYR A 130 6.69 10.32 -2.05
C TYR A 130 5.27 10.10 -1.52
N TYR A 131 4.70 8.95 -1.87
CA TYR A 131 3.60 8.33 -1.14
C TYR A 131 4.21 7.23 -0.26
N GLN A 132 4.20 7.44 1.05
CA GLN A 132 4.83 6.54 2.01
C GLN A 132 3.85 5.44 2.43
N VAL A 133 4.38 4.22 2.51
CA VAL A 133 3.72 3.00 2.98
C VAL A 133 4.67 2.37 4.00
N GLY A 134 4.31 2.33 5.28
CA GLY A 134 5.23 1.89 6.33
C GLY A 134 6.59 2.59 6.26
N ALA A 135 7.66 1.81 6.08
CA ALA A 135 9.04 2.30 6.02
C ALA A 135 9.59 2.52 4.59
N SER A 136 8.75 2.45 3.56
CA SER A 136 9.12 2.68 2.16
C SER A 136 8.12 3.59 1.47
N GLY A 137 8.36 3.94 0.21
CA GLY A 137 7.41 4.76 -0.53
C GLY A 137 7.57 4.69 -2.03
N VAL A 138 6.51 5.10 -2.72
CA VAL A 138 6.47 5.27 -4.17
C VAL A 138 6.75 6.73 -4.49
N LYS A 139 7.72 7.00 -5.37
CA LYS A 139 8.04 8.36 -5.80
C LYS A 139 6.82 8.99 -6.49
N LYS A 140 6.50 10.23 -6.14
CA LYS A 140 5.51 11.05 -6.83
C LYS A 140 5.98 11.37 -8.24
N ARG A 141 5.12 11.15 -9.22
CA ARG A 141 5.35 11.44 -10.64
C ARG A 141 4.14 12.13 -11.22
N ARG A 142 4.28 12.75 -12.40
CA ARG A 142 3.11 13.24 -13.12
C ARG A 142 2.35 12.07 -13.75
N PRO A 143 1.05 12.23 -14.05
CA PRO A 143 0.25 11.16 -14.62
C PRO A 143 0.83 10.51 -15.89
N PRO A 144 1.34 11.26 -16.89
CA PRO A 144 1.97 10.64 -18.07
C PRO A 144 3.19 9.78 -17.73
N GLU A 145 3.93 10.14 -16.68
CA GLU A 145 5.10 9.37 -16.22
C GLU A 145 4.69 8.07 -15.54
N TYR A 146 3.59 8.06 -14.76
CA TYR A 146 3.04 6.81 -14.23
C TYR A 146 2.52 5.91 -15.34
N ARG A 147 1.82 6.47 -16.34
CA ARG A 147 1.26 5.73 -17.47
C ARG A 147 2.32 5.00 -18.28
N ALA A 148 3.48 5.64 -18.46
CA ALA A 148 4.62 5.09 -19.20
C ALA A 148 5.37 3.97 -18.44
N LEU A 149 5.07 3.74 -17.16
CA LEU A 149 5.69 2.63 -16.44
C LEU A 149 5.17 1.29 -16.99
N PRO A 150 6.03 0.27 -17.11
CA PRO A 150 5.56 -1.09 -17.34
C PRO A 150 4.68 -1.54 -16.16
N PRO A 151 3.75 -2.50 -16.37
CA PRO A 151 3.01 -3.11 -15.28
C PRO A 151 3.95 -3.54 -14.16
N ARG A 152 3.68 -3.08 -12.94
CA ARG A 152 4.55 -3.38 -11.79
C ARG A 152 4.35 -4.82 -11.32
N LEU A 153 3.16 -5.33 -11.55
CA LEU A 153 2.68 -6.65 -11.19
C LEU A 153 2.19 -7.34 -12.48
N PRO A 154 2.72 -8.54 -12.81
CA PRO A 154 2.20 -9.32 -13.95
C PRO A 154 0.76 -9.77 -13.70
N ASP A 155 0.43 -10.07 -12.45
CA ASP A 155 -0.90 -10.41 -11.95
C ASP A 155 -1.02 -9.98 -10.48
N LEU A 156 -2.23 -10.10 -9.94
CA LEU A 156 -2.54 -9.80 -8.54
C LEU A 156 -2.58 -11.07 -7.68
N GLU A 157 -2.00 -12.17 -8.14
CA GLU A 157 -2.09 -13.46 -7.48
C GLU A 157 -1.28 -13.48 -6.17
N PRO A 158 -1.75 -14.21 -5.14
CA PRO A 158 -1.05 -14.29 -3.86
C PRO A 158 0.40 -14.79 -3.98
N ALA A 159 0.71 -15.64 -4.96
CA ALA A 159 2.06 -16.14 -5.20
C ALA A 159 3.02 -15.02 -5.64
N THR A 160 2.59 -14.17 -6.58
CA THR A 160 3.34 -13.00 -7.06
C THR A 160 3.63 -12.01 -5.93
N LEU A 161 2.63 -11.73 -5.10
CA LEU A 161 2.79 -10.82 -3.96
C LEU A 161 3.78 -11.38 -2.92
N ARG A 162 3.72 -12.69 -2.61
CA ARG A 162 4.68 -13.34 -1.71
C ARG A 162 6.11 -13.31 -2.27
N ALA A 163 6.27 -13.49 -3.58
CA ALA A 163 7.59 -13.44 -4.22
C ALA A 163 8.21 -12.03 -4.10
N LEU A 164 7.41 -10.98 -4.26
CA LEU A 164 7.87 -9.60 -4.07
C LEU A 164 8.32 -9.31 -2.65
N ASP A 165 7.60 -9.83 -1.67
CA ASP A 165 7.95 -9.70 -0.26
C ASP A 165 9.27 -10.39 0.08
N ALA A 166 9.45 -11.62 -0.41
CA ALA A 166 10.70 -12.37 -0.24
C ALA A 166 11.89 -11.59 -0.86
N ALA A 167 11.74 -11.15 -2.11
CA ALA A 167 12.79 -10.39 -2.80
C ALA A 167 13.08 -9.04 -2.11
N TYR A 168 12.06 -8.39 -1.52
CA TYR A 168 12.25 -7.17 -0.74
C TYR A 168 13.01 -7.44 0.56
N ALA A 169 12.66 -8.50 1.28
CA ALA A 169 13.34 -8.90 2.49
C ALA A 169 14.83 -9.23 2.25
N GLU A 170 15.15 -9.90 1.14
CA GLU A 170 16.54 -10.18 0.72
C GLU A 170 17.34 -8.89 0.50
N ARG A 171 16.84 -7.97 -0.34
CA ARG A 171 17.50 -6.68 -0.59
C ARG A 171 17.71 -5.87 0.69
N ARG A 172 16.77 -5.93 1.63
CA ARG A 172 16.89 -5.24 2.92
C ARG A 172 17.98 -5.85 3.79
N ARG A 173 18.13 -7.18 3.79
CA ARG A 173 19.20 -7.87 4.51
C ARG A 173 20.58 -7.51 3.96
N GLU A 174 20.71 -7.42 2.65
CA GLU A 174 21.97 -7.01 1.99
C GLU A 174 22.38 -5.57 2.32
N ARG A 175 21.39 -4.67 2.42
CA ARG A 175 21.64 -3.24 2.72
C ARG A 175 21.87 -2.93 4.20
N THR A 176 21.49 -3.81 5.11
CA THR A 176 21.73 -3.62 6.54
C THR A 176 23.15 -4.13 6.85
N PRO A 177 24.13 -3.26 7.17
CA PRO A 177 25.45 -3.74 7.52
C PRO A 177 25.35 -4.71 8.70
N ARG A 178 25.99 -5.88 8.60
CA ARG A 178 26.17 -6.77 9.76
C ARG A 178 26.77 -5.93 10.88
N PRO A 179 26.22 -5.97 12.10
CA PRO A 179 26.89 -5.33 13.22
C PRO A 179 28.32 -5.87 13.27
N PRO A 180 29.34 -5.01 13.45
CA PRO A 180 30.71 -5.48 13.52
C PRO A 180 30.78 -6.56 14.59
N LEU A 181 31.35 -7.72 14.23
CA LEU A 181 31.73 -8.75 15.20
C LEU A 181 32.54 -8.03 16.27
N ARG A 182 31.95 -7.88 17.47
CA ARG A 182 32.70 -7.35 18.61
C ARG A 182 33.94 -8.23 18.72
N PRO A 183 35.15 -7.67 18.66
CA PRO A 183 36.34 -8.47 18.95
C PRO A 183 36.14 -9.07 20.34
N ALA A 184 36.37 -10.38 20.45
CA ALA A 184 36.38 -11.06 21.73
C ALA A 184 37.26 -10.24 22.68
N ARG A 185 36.71 -9.85 23.84
CA ARG A 185 37.52 -9.19 24.86
C ARG A 185 38.71 -10.11 25.14
N PRO A 186 39.97 -9.67 24.98
CA PRO A 186 41.08 -10.45 25.46
C PRO A 186 40.90 -10.60 26.97
N ASP A 187 40.98 -11.85 27.44
CA ASP A 187 40.94 -12.21 28.84
C ASP A 187 41.91 -11.31 29.63
N GLN A 188 41.37 -10.56 30.58
CA GLN A 188 42.18 -9.87 31.59
C GLN A 188 42.74 -10.92 32.56
N HIS A 189 43.79 -11.62 32.14
CA HIS A 189 44.64 -12.38 33.05
C HIS A 189 45.82 -11.51 33.51
N GLY A 190 45.95 -11.38 34.84
CA GLY A 190 47.25 -11.18 35.47
C GLY A 190 47.63 -9.77 35.91
N ARG A 191 46.98 -9.24 36.96
CA ARG A 191 47.66 -8.35 37.92
C ARG A 191 47.57 -8.93 39.33
N THR A 192 48.43 -9.90 39.62
CA THR A 192 48.83 -10.21 41.00
C THR A 192 50.01 -9.32 41.35
N GLY A 193 49.78 -8.41 42.29
CA GLY A 193 50.76 -7.44 42.75
C GLY A 193 51.91 -8.06 43.54
N GLY A 194 53.14 -7.71 43.17
CA GLY A 194 54.31 -7.88 44.03
C GLY A 194 54.38 -6.72 45.03
N ARG A 195 54.16 -7.00 46.31
CA ARG A 195 54.64 -6.16 47.42
C ARG A 195 56.09 -6.57 47.70
N GLY A 196 57.04 -5.69 47.41
CA GLY A 196 58.39 -5.77 47.97
C GLY A 196 58.38 -5.25 49.42
N PRO A 197 59.15 -5.84 50.35
CA PRO A 197 59.34 -5.29 51.68
C PRO A 197 60.48 -4.27 51.65
N THR A 198 60.35 -3.20 52.43
CA THR A 198 61.46 -2.29 52.75
C THR A 198 61.73 -2.37 54.25
N PRO A 199 62.99 -2.54 54.69
CA PRO A 199 63.39 -2.46 56.10
C PRO A 199 63.40 -1.02 56.63
#